data_AF-A0A7X5X6N6-F1
#
_entry.id   AF-A0A7X5X6N6-F1
#
_cell.length_a   1.000
_cell.length_b   1.000
_cell.length_c   1.000
_cell.angle_alpha   90.00
_cell.angle_beta   90.00
_cell.angle_gamma   90.00
#
_symmetry.space_group_name_H-M   'P 1'
#
loop_
_entity.id
_entity.type
_entity.pdbx_description
1 polymer ?
#
loop_
_entity_poly.entity_id
_entity_poly.type
_entity_poly.pdbx_seq_one_letter_code
_entity_poly.pdbx_strand_id
1 'polypeptide(L)'
;MLSRFAELIAEATDGLTLLLEMTVAPGTGPCMVVVPVWSGDPQGADAAVGKVMRLGARGAGAVASTTQKDLWAQFDQAVPNGMHWDLRTRNIAELTPDVISLLTGWVEKRPGPGAGIGLRQFHGAATRVGTEESAFGLRTSHVAVEISAGRGPDEDHGSFKEWLEGVYNALAPFALPGGATRISFCRTRKSRLFTPMAPTLSVWSRPRRPTTPSTSSPQRRFRTAAC
;
A
#
# COMPACT_ATOMS: atom_id res chain seq x y z
N MET A 1 13.81 -13.77 -10.29
CA MET A 1 12.98 -13.94 -9.06
C MET A 1 11.59 -13.35 -9.26
N LEU A 2 11.45 -12.08 -9.64
CA LEU A 2 10.15 -11.44 -9.89
C LEU A 2 9.26 -12.17 -10.92
N SER A 3 9.82 -12.74 -12.00
CA SER A 3 9.03 -13.53 -12.95
C SER A 3 8.39 -14.77 -12.32
N ARG A 4 9.12 -15.48 -11.45
CA ARG A 4 8.56 -16.61 -10.70
C ARG A 4 7.53 -16.17 -9.66
N PHE A 5 7.69 -14.97 -9.09
CA PHE A 5 6.68 -14.37 -8.22
C PHE A 5 5.41 -14.03 -9.02
N ALA A 6 5.54 -13.51 -10.24
CA ALA A 6 4.43 -13.23 -11.14
C ALA A 6 3.62 -14.49 -11.49
N GLU A 7 4.31 -15.60 -11.80
CA GLU A 7 3.70 -16.92 -11.98
C GLU A 7 2.94 -17.36 -10.72
N LEU A 8 3.56 -17.20 -9.55
CA LEU A 8 2.97 -17.63 -8.28
C LEU A 8 1.71 -16.85 -7.90
N ILE A 9 1.68 -15.53 -8.10
CA ILE A 9 0.47 -14.74 -7.84
C ILE A 9 -0.63 -15.07 -8.86
N ALA A 10 -0.29 -15.35 -10.12
CA ALA A 10 -1.29 -15.71 -11.14
C ALA A 10 -2.01 -17.03 -10.80
N GLU A 11 -1.32 -17.96 -10.15
CA GLU A 11 -1.86 -19.26 -9.72
C GLU A 11 -2.35 -19.30 -8.27
N ALA A 12 -2.29 -18.17 -7.54
CA ALA A 12 -2.62 -18.13 -6.13
C ALA A 12 -4.11 -18.45 -5.91
N THR A 13 -4.39 -19.38 -5.00
CA THR A 13 -5.75 -19.67 -4.56
C THR A 13 -6.23 -18.59 -3.60
N ASP A 14 -7.55 -18.40 -3.47
CA ASP A 14 -8.18 -17.40 -2.59
C ASP A 14 -7.62 -17.33 -1.16
N GLY A 15 -7.17 -18.47 -0.62
CA GLY A 15 -6.61 -18.55 0.73
C GLY A 15 -5.18 -18.01 0.86
N LEU A 16 -4.44 -17.85 -0.24
CA LEU A 16 -3.05 -17.39 -0.24
C LEU A 16 -2.98 -15.91 -0.66
N THR A 17 -2.45 -15.09 0.23
CA THR A 17 -2.09 -13.70 -0.06
C THR A 17 -0.58 -13.56 -0.01
N LEU A 18 -0.01 -12.93 -1.04
CA LEU A 18 1.42 -12.65 -1.11
C LEU A 18 1.66 -11.14 -1.09
N LEU A 19 2.53 -10.73 -0.17
CA LEU A 19 3.12 -9.41 -0.14
C LEU A 19 4.58 -9.54 -0.52
N LEU A 20 5.02 -8.79 -1.53
CA LEU A 20 6.43 -8.67 -1.87
C LEU A 20 6.86 -7.23 -1.66
N GLU A 21 8.03 -7.03 -1.05
CA GLU A 21 8.65 -5.73 -0.87
C GLU A 21 10.09 -5.76 -1.41
N MET A 22 10.40 -4.89 -2.36
CA MET A 22 11.77 -4.65 -2.85
C MET A 22 12.38 -3.52 -2.03
N THR A 23 13.27 -3.86 -1.09
CA THR A 23 13.73 -2.93 -0.04
C THR A 23 15.23 -3.13 0.26
N VAL A 24 15.73 -2.46 1.29
CA VAL A 24 17.05 -2.67 1.89
C VAL A 24 16.84 -3.19 3.31
N ALA A 25 17.23 -4.44 3.56
CA ALA A 25 17.19 -4.99 4.90
C ALA A 25 18.51 -4.68 5.64
N PRO A 26 18.46 -4.27 6.93
CA PRO A 26 19.66 -4.08 7.74
C PRO A 26 20.56 -5.33 7.74
N GLY A 27 21.86 -5.14 7.49
CA GLY A 27 22.86 -6.23 7.46
C GLY A 27 22.80 -7.16 6.22
N THR A 28 21.71 -7.15 5.45
CA THR A 28 21.57 -7.94 4.22
C THR A 28 21.78 -7.10 2.97
N GLY A 29 21.46 -5.80 3.04
CA GLY A 29 21.50 -4.90 1.89
C GLY A 29 20.24 -5.02 1.02
N PRO A 30 20.32 -4.65 -0.27
CA PRO A 30 19.22 -4.78 -1.23
C PRO A 30 18.64 -6.20 -1.27
N CYS A 31 17.34 -6.34 -1.03
CA CYS A 31 16.68 -7.63 -1.05
C CYS A 31 15.21 -7.54 -1.47
N MET A 32 14.63 -8.70 -1.78
CA MET A 32 13.20 -8.88 -1.96
C MET A 32 12.68 -9.68 -0.77
N VAL A 33 11.77 -9.08 0.00
CA VAL A 33 11.09 -9.75 1.11
C VAL A 33 9.74 -10.23 0.62
N VAL A 34 9.48 -11.53 0.76
CA VAL A 34 8.17 -12.11 0.42
C VAL A 34 7.53 -12.59 1.72
N VAL A 35 6.33 -12.09 1.99
CA VAL A 35 5.52 -12.44 3.15
C VAL A 35 4.28 -13.18 2.68
N PRO A 36 4.29 -14.52 2.73
CA PRO A 36 3.09 -15.30 2.46
C PRO A 36 2.17 -15.35 3.68
N VAL A 37 0.88 -15.13 3.45
CA VAL A 37 -0.17 -15.29 4.44
C VAL A 37 -1.21 -16.28 3.92
N TRP A 38 -1.45 -17.34 4.71
CA TRP A 38 -2.52 -18.29 4.45
C TRP A 38 -3.70 -18.02 5.38
N SER A 39 -4.89 -17.87 4.80
CA SER A 39 -6.15 -17.64 5.53
C SER A 39 -7.27 -18.59 5.07
N GLY A 40 -6.92 -19.69 4.39
CA GLY A 40 -7.85 -20.74 3.97
C GLY A 40 -7.92 -21.91 4.95
N ASP A 41 -8.39 -23.06 4.47
CA ASP A 41 -8.40 -24.32 5.22
C ASP A 41 -6.98 -24.65 5.70
N PRO A 42 -6.74 -24.87 7.01
CA PRO A 42 -5.45 -25.26 7.55
C PRO A 42 -4.79 -26.45 6.83
N GLN A 43 -5.55 -27.40 6.29
CA GLN A 43 -4.99 -28.54 5.56
C GLN A 43 -4.28 -28.14 4.25
N GLY A 44 -4.65 -27.01 3.66
CA GLY A 44 -4.02 -26.46 2.45
C GLY A 44 -2.78 -25.61 2.70
N ALA A 45 -2.49 -25.25 3.96
CA ALA A 45 -1.46 -24.29 4.32
C ALA A 45 -0.06 -24.72 3.86
N ASP A 46 0.33 -25.95 4.17
CA ASP A 46 1.67 -26.47 3.88
C ASP A 46 1.93 -26.54 2.37
N ALA A 47 0.93 -26.94 1.59
CA ALA A 47 1.04 -26.99 0.13
C ALA A 47 1.17 -25.58 -0.47
N ALA A 48 0.38 -24.62 0.02
CA ALA A 48 0.41 -23.23 -0.43
C ALA A 48 1.73 -22.53 -0.06
N VAL A 49 2.15 -22.62 1.21
CA VAL A 49 3.42 -22.06 1.69
C VAL A 49 4.61 -22.75 1.01
N GLY A 50 4.56 -24.07 0.82
CA GLY A 50 5.61 -24.82 0.14
C GLY A 50 5.89 -24.35 -1.29
N LYS A 51 4.87 -23.88 -2.03
CA LYS A 51 5.06 -23.24 -3.34
C LYS A 51 5.89 -21.96 -3.23
N VAL A 52 5.62 -21.13 -2.22
CA VAL A 52 6.35 -19.87 -1.97
C VAL A 52 7.80 -20.16 -1.60
N MET A 53 8.04 -21.15 -0.73
CA MET A 53 9.39 -21.50 -0.28
C MET A 53 10.29 -21.98 -1.44
N ARG A 54 9.71 -22.60 -2.48
CA ARG A 54 10.43 -23.00 -3.70
C ARG A 54 10.92 -21.83 -4.56
N LEU A 55 10.47 -20.59 -4.32
CA LEU A 55 11.02 -19.41 -4.97
C LEU A 55 12.51 -19.16 -4.63
N GLY A 56 13.05 -19.87 -3.64
CA GLY A 56 14.44 -19.76 -3.22
C GLY A 56 14.65 -18.70 -2.14
N ALA A 57 13.60 -18.41 -1.35
CA ALA A 57 13.68 -17.51 -0.21
C ALA A 57 14.75 -18.02 0.77
N ARG A 58 15.90 -17.34 0.80
CA ARG A 58 16.96 -17.55 1.80
C ARG A 58 16.96 -16.31 2.69
N GLY A 59 16.24 -16.39 3.81
CA GLY A 59 16.09 -15.30 4.77
C GLY A 59 15.50 -15.84 6.09
N ALA A 60 15.86 -15.22 7.21
CA ALA A 60 15.86 -15.79 8.56
C ALA A 60 14.49 -16.08 9.25
N GLY A 61 13.38 -16.12 8.50
CA GLY A 61 12.06 -16.36 9.07
C GLY A 61 11.51 -17.73 8.67
N ALA A 62 11.32 -18.63 9.62
CA ALA A 62 10.45 -19.79 9.40
C ALA A 62 9.02 -19.27 9.21
N VAL A 63 8.35 -19.66 8.11
CA VAL A 63 6.91 -19.46 8.01
C VAL A 63 6.27 -20.31 9.11
N ALA A 64 5.57 -19.65 10.01
CA ALA A 64 4.97 -20.27 11.18
C ALA A 64 3.56 -19.73 11.38
N SER A 65 2.75 -20.51 12.09
CA SER A 65 1.47 -20.02 12.57
C SER A 65 1.69 -18.82 13.50
N THR A 66 0.97 -17.74 13.26
CA THR A 66 1.04 -16.51 14.03
C THR A 66 -0.33 -15.85 14.07
N THR A 67 -0.53 -14.93 15.00
CA THR A 67 -1.72 -14.10 15.00
C THR A 67 -1.53 -12.92 14.04
N GLN A 68 -2.63 -12.41 13.50
CA GLN A 68 -2.59 -11.20 12.67
C GLN A 68 -1.95 -10.03 13.44
N LYS A 69 -2.26 -9.89 14.74
CA LYS A 69 -1.68 -8.86 15.62
C LYS A 69 -0.16 -8.94 15.66
N ASP A 70 0.38 -10.14 15.87
CA ASP A 70 1.83 -10.33 15.97
C ASP A 70 2.52 -10.12 14.62
N LEU A 71 1.87 -10.51 13.51
CA LEU A 71 2.34 -10.18 12.16
C LEU A 71 2.43 -8.67 11.93
N TRP A 72 1.41 -7.89 12.30
CA TRP A 72 1.47 -6.42 12.20
C TRP A 72 2.56 -5.83 13.10
N ALA A 73 2.72 -6.34 14.32
CA ALA A 73 3.76 -5.88 15.24
C ALA A 73 5.18 -6.08 14.68
N GLN A 74 5.42 -7.13 13.88
CA GLN A 74 6.68 -7.34 13.17
C GLN A 74 6.94 -6.27 12.12
N PHE A 75 5.92 -5.85 11.36
CA PHE A 75 6.07 -4.75 10.40
C PHE A 75 6.32 -3.41 11.10
N ASP A 76 5.65 -3.14 12.22
CA ASP A 76 5.86 -1.91 13.00
C ASP A 76 7.31 -1.80 13.51
N GLN A 77 7.92 -2.91 13.90
CA GLN A 77 9.33 -2.94 14.34
C GLN A 77 10.33 -2.69 13.20
N ALA A 78 9.94 -2.96 11.95
CA ALA A 78 10.80 -2.80 10.80
C ALA A 78 10.96 -1.33 10.35
N VAL A 79 10.09 -0.43 10.83
CA VAL A 79 10.08 0.98 10.42
C VAL A 79 10.71 1.86 11.50
N PRO A 80 11.86 2.51 11.24
CA PRO A 80 12.46 3.44 12.19
C PRO A 80 11.54 4.62 12.50
N ASN A 81 11.54 5.05 13.76
CA ASN A 81 10.84 6.26 14.17
C ASN A 81 11.48 7.52 13.56
N GLY A 82 10.66 8.53 13.25
CA GLY A 82 11.14 9.83 12.75
C GLY A 82 11.30 9.94 11.23
N MET A 83 11.03 8.86 10.50
CA MET A 83 11.01 8.86 9.04
C MET A 83 9.84 9.68 8.48
N HIS A 84 10.06 10.34 7.35
CA HIS A 84 9.03 11.01 6.56
C HIS A 84 8.70 10.15 5.34
N TRP A 85 7.42 9.85 5.14
CA TRP A 85 6.97 8.93 4.11
C TRP A 85 6.05 9.60 3.10
N ASP A 86 6.41 9.46 1.82
CA ASP A 86 5.49 9.64 0.71
C ASP A 86 5.17 8.28 0.09
N LEU A 87 3.88 7.99 -0.09
CA LEU A 87 3.41 6.76 -0.69
C LEU A 87 2.57 7.03 -1.93
N ARG A 88 2.77 6.20 -2.95
CA ARG A 88 1.90 6.15 -4.13
C ARG A 88 1.53 4.73 -4.45
N THR A 89 0.32 4.57 -4.96
CA THR A 89 -0.11 3.28 -5.44
C THR A 89 -0.63 3.41 -6.86
N ARG A 90 -0.26 2.45 -7.71
CA ARG A 90 -0.92 2.20 -8.99
C ARG A 90 -1.31 0.76 -9.10
N ASN A 91 -2.56 0.53 -9.50
CA ASN A 91 -3.03 -0.80 -9.82
C ASN A 91 -2.74 -1.12 -11.29
N ILE A 92 -2.14 -2.27 -11.54
CA ILE A 92 -1.87 -2.83 -12.86
C ILE A 92 -2.57 -4.18 -12.99
N ALA A 93 -2.95 -4.57 -14.20
CA ALA A 93 -3.67 -5.84 -14.40
C ALA A 93 -2.79 -7.05 -14.01
N GLU A 94 -1.53 -7.03 -14.43
CA GLU A 94 -0.61 -8.15 -14.31
C GLU A 94 0.85 -7.69 -14.28
N LEU A 95 1.74 -8.55 -13.77
CA LEU A 95 3.18 -8.33 -13.80
C LEU A 95 3.78 -8.88 -15.10
N THR A 96 3.69 -8.09 -16.17
CA THR A 96 4.33 -8.45 -17.45
C THR A 96 5.86 -8.37 -17.36
N PRO A 97 6.59 -9.02 -18.29
CA PRO A 97 8.05 -8.89 -18.38
C PRO A 97 8.53 -7.43 -18.45
N ASP A 98 7.80 -6.57 -19.17
CA ASP A 98 8.11 -5.14 -19.30
C ASP A 98 7.98 -4.40 -17.97
N VAL A 99 6.90 -4.66 -17.23
CA VAL A 99 6.72 -4.08 -15.89
C VAL A 99 7.80 -4.57 -14.94
N ILE A 100 8.14 -5.86 -14.97
CA ILE A 100 9.21 -6.43 -14.13
C ILE A 100 10.55 -5.76 -14.43
N SER A 101 10.89 -5.59 -15.71
CA SER A 101 12.12 -4.92 -16.12
C SER A 101 12.15 -3.46 -15.65
N LEU A 102 11.04 -2.74 -15.84
CA LEU A 102 10.86 -1.36 -15.38
C LEU A 102 11.07 -1.23 -13.87
N LEU A 103 10.37 -2.05 -13.07
CA LEU A 103 10.46 -2.01 -11.61
C LEU A 103 11.87 -2.33 -11.13
N THR A 104 12.52 -3.34 -11.72
CA THR A 104 13.89 -3.71 -11.37
C THR A 104 14.86 -2.54 -11.63
N GLY A 105 14.77 -1.91 -12.80
CA GLY A 105 15.62 -0.78 -13.15
C GLY A 105 15.40 0.46 -12.27
N TRP A 106 14.19 0.66 -11.73
CA TRP A 106 13.92 1.74 -10.78
C TRP A 106 14.41 1.44 -9.36
N VAL A 107 14.31 0.20 -8.90
CA VAL A 107 14.84 -0.22 -7.59
C VAL A 107 16.35 -0.03 -7.52
N GLU A 108 17.07 -0.28 -8.61
CA GLU A 108 18.52 -0.05 -8.71
C GLU A 108 18.89 1.44 -8.59
N LYS A 109 18.00 2.34 -9.01
CA LYS A 109 18.19 3.81 -9.01
C LYS A 109 17.67 4.50 -7.76
N ARG A 110 17.29 3.75 -6.73
CA ARG A 110 16.68 4.34 -5.52
C ARG A 110 17.67 5.23 -4.77
N PRO A 111 17.21 6.34 -4.18
CA PRO A 111 18.08 7.32 -3.53
C PRO A 111 18.61 6.86 -2.17
N GLY A 112 17.97 5.88 -1.53
CA GLY A 112 18.35 5.41 -0.21
C GLY A 112 17.58 4.18 0.27
N PRO A 113 17.87 3.67 1.48
CA PRO A 113 17.31 2.43 2.00
C PRO A 113 15.80 2.51 2.32
N GLY A 114 15.27 3.71 2.56
CA GLY A 114 13.83 3.90 2.79
C GLY A 114 12.99 4.00 1.52
N ALA A 115 13.61 3.97 0.33
CA ALA A 115 12.91 3.92 -0.95
C ALA A 115 12.69 2.45 -1.38
N GLY A 116 11.43 2.05 -1.47
CA GLY A 116 11.00 0.68 -1.74
C GLY A 116 9.83 0.60 -2.73
N ILE A 117 9.66 -0.60 -3.28
CA ILE A 117 8.51 -0.92 -4.13
C ILE A 117 7.87 -2.21 -3.63
N GLY A 118 6.61 -2.10 -3.21
CA GLY A 118 5.76 -3.19 -2.77
C GLY A 118 4.81 -3.67 -3.87
N LEU A 119 4.61 -4.99 -3.94
CA LEU A 119 3.61 -5.63 -4.80
C LEU A 119 2.58 -6.34 -3.91
N ARG A 120 1.31 -5.94 -4.07
CA ARG A 120 0.18 -6.51 -3.32
C ARG A 120 -0.82 -7.09 -4.29
N GLN A 121 -1.13 -8.36 -4.11
CA GLN A 121 -2.11 -9.04 -4.94
C GLN A 121 -3.53 -8.74 -4.44
N PHE A 122 -4.42 -8.35 -5.35
CA PHE A 122 -5.85 -8.20 -5.11
C PHE A 122 -6.60 -9.25 -5.93
N HIS A 123 -7.18 -10.24 -5.26
CA HIS A 123 -7.85 -11.36 -5.92
C HIS A 123 -8.91 -11.99 -5.00
N GLY A 124 -9.47 -13.14 -5.42
CA GLY A 124 -10.39 -13.93 -4.61
C GLY A 124 -11.68 -13.20 -4.27
N ALA A 125 -12.07 -13.22 -3.00
CA ALA A 125 -13.35 -12.69 -2.53
C ALA A 125 -13.59 -11.22 -2.91
N ALA A 126 -12.54 -10.40 -2.95
CA ALA A 126 -12.65 -8.98 -3.30
C ALA A 126 -13.15 -8.75 -4.74
N THR A 127 -12.97 -9.73 -5.62
CA THR A 127 -13.36 -9.66 -7.04
C THR A 127 -14.78 -10.14 -7.33
N ARG A 128 -15.43 -10.79 -6.36
CA ARG A 128 -16.79 -11.34 -6.50
C ARG A 128 -17.90 -10.38 -6.07
N VAL A 129 -17.53 -9.29 -5.40
CA VAL A 129 -18.46 -8.23 -4.99
C VAL A 129 -18.77 -7.34 -6.20
N GLY A 130 -20.04 -7.08 -6.47
CA GLY A 130 -20.47 -6.20 -7.56
C GLY A 130 -19.95 -4.77 -7.39
N THR A 131 -19.70 -4.10 -8.52
CA THR A 131 -19.16 -2.73 -8.55
C THR A 131 -20.07 -1.72 -7.85
N GLU A 132 -21.39 -1.94 -7.91
CA GLU A 132 -22.41 -1.08 -7.28
C GLU A 132 -22.64 -1.38 -5.80
N GLU A 133 -22.08 -2.47 -5.27
CA GLU A 133 -22.27 -2.88 -3.87
C GLU A 133 -21.35 -2.10 -2.91
N SER A 134 -20.42 -1.30 -3.44
CA SER A 134 -19.50 -0.49 -2.63
C SER A 134 -18.98 0.73 -3.39
N ALA A 135 -18.41 1.70 -2.67
CA ALA A 135 -17.69 2.80 -3.29
C ALA A 135 -16.35 2.38 -3.95
N PHE A 136 -15.90 1.14 -3.77
CA PHE A 136 -14.69 0.61 -4.39
C PHE A 136 -15.03 -0.04 -5.74
N GLY A 137 -14.75 0.68 -6.83
CA GLY A 137 -15.14 0.29 -8.18
C GLY A 137 -14.24 -0.75 -8.85
N LEU A 138 -12.97 -0.89 -8.45
CA LEU A 138 -12.05 -1.84 -9.08
C LEU A 138 -12.23 -3.25 -8.52
N ARG A 139 -13.01 -4.08 -9.20
CA ARG A 139 -13.37 -5.44 -8.76
C ARG A 139 -12.73 -6.57 -9.59
N THR A 140 -11.77 -6.24 -10.45
CA THR A 140 -11.01 -7.23 -11.22
C THR A 140 -9.78 -7.69 -10.45
N SER A 141 -9.29 -8.91 -10.68
CA SER A 141 -7.99 -9.35 -10.16
C SER A 141 -6.89 -8.43 -10.70
N HIS A 142 -6.02 -7.95 -9.82
CA HIS A 142 -4.96 -7.01 -10.18
C HIS A 142 -3.82 -7.01 -9.16
N VAL A 143 -2.74 -6.32 -9.49
CA VAL A 143 -1.62 -6.07 -8.59
C VAL A 143 -1.57 -4.59 -8.26
N ALA A 144 -1.60 -4.25 -6.98
CA ALA A 144 -1.31 -2.90 -6.52
C ALA A 144 0.20 -2.76 -6.32
N VAL A 145 0.81 -1.85 -7.08
CA VAL A 145 2.20 -1.46 -6.93
C VAL A 145 2.25 -0.27 -5.97
N GLU A 146 2.77 -0.50 -4.77
CA GLU A 146 3.02 0.53 -3.77
C GLU A 146 4.45 1.04 -3.92
N ILE A 147 4.61 2.34 -4.06
CA ILE A 147 5.91 3.03 -4.16
C ILE A 147 6.05 3.78 -2.85
N SER A 148 7.00 3.36 -2.03
CA SER A 148 7.28 3.94 -0.72
C SER A 148 8.58 4.74 -0.79
N ALA A 149 8.52 6.02 -0.43
CA ALA A 149 9.69 6.88 -0.31
C ALA A 149 9.78 7.37 1.13
N GLY A 150 10.46 6.59 1.94
CA GLY A 150 10.82 6.92 3.32
C GLY A 150 12.17 7.60 3.36
N ARG A 151 12.22 8.79 3.95
CA ARG A 151 13.46 9.52 4.19
C ARG A 151 13.65 9.79 5.67
N GLY A 152 14.90 9.79 6.13
CA GLY A 152 15.31 10.32 7.40
C GLY A 152 15.11 11.85 7.47
N PRO A 153 15.22 12.43 8.68
CA PRO A 153 15.07 13.86 8.89
C PRO A 153 16.10 14.69 8.10
N ASP A 154 17.32 14.16 7.94
CA ASP A 154 18.47 14.85 7.34
C ASP A 154 18.69 14.50 5.84
N GLU A 155 17.89 13.59 5.29
CA GLU A 155 17.99 13.18 3.88
C GLU A 155 17.28 14.18 2.95
N ASP A 156 17.85 14.37 1.75
CA ASP A 156 17.28 15.27 0.74
C ASP A 156 15.90 14.79 0.27
N HIS A 157 14.89 15.62 0.52
CA HIS A 157 13.53 15.35 0.08
C HIS A 157 13.36 15.36 -1.45
N GLY A 158 14.17 16.15 -2.17
CA GLY A 158 14.08 16.28 -3.63
C GLY A 158 14.28 14.94 -4.32
N SER A 159 15.40 14.28 -4.02
CA SER A 159 15.79 12.99 -4.61
C SER A 159 14.75 11.89 -4.40
N PHE A 160 14.19 11.77 -3.19
CA PHE A 160 13.14 10.78 -2.87
C PHE A 160 11.84 11.06 -3.61
N LYS A 161 11.42 12.34 -3.68
CA LYS A 161 10.21 12.74 -4.39
C LYS A 161 10.35 12.54 -5.90
N GLU A 162 11.48 12.93 -6.48
CA GLU A 162 11.76 12.77 -7.91
C GLU A 162 11.78 11.31 -8.32
N TRP A 163 12.43 10.45 -7.53
CA TRP A 163 12.41 9.01 -7.75
C TRP A 163 10.98 8.45 -7.69
N LEU A 164 10.21 8.78 -6.65
CA LEU A 164 8.83 8.30 -6.48
C LEU A 164 7.91 8.75 -7.62
N GLU A 165 7.97 10.03 -8.03
CA GLU A 165 7.17 10.52 -9.16
C GLU A 165 7.66 9.90 -10.48
N GLY A 166 8.96 9.65 -10.63
CA GLY A 166 9.54 8.95 -11.78
C GLY A 166 8.98 7.54 -11.95
N VAL A 167 9.02 6.73 -10.89
CA VAL A 167 8.44 5.38 -10.86
C VAL A 167 6.94 5.44 -11.15
N TYR A 168 6.23 6.34 -10.46
CA TYR A 168 4.78 6.49 -10.59
C TYR A 168 4.36 6.89 -12.01
N ASN A 169 5.11 7.76 -12.69
CA ASN A 169 4.82 8.16 -14.06
C ASN A 169 5.21 7.07 -15.07
N ALA A 170 6.32 6.37 -14.85
CA ALA A 170 6.74 5.26 -15.70
C ALA A 170 5.73 4.10 -15.70
N LEU A 171 5.02 3.88 -14.60
CA LEU A 171 3.94 2.90 -14.49
C LEU A 171 2.61 3.35 -15.11
N ALA A 172 2.49 4.60 -15.54
CA ALA A 172 1.23 5.13 -16.04
C ALA A 172 0.63 4.38 -17.24
N PRO A 173 1.40 3.93 -18.24
CA PRO A 173 0.87 3.20 -19.38
C PRO A 173 0.28 1.82 -19.03
N PHE A 174 0.69 1.24 -17.89
CA PHE A 174 0.24 -0.08 -17.43
C PHE A 174 -0.91 -0.02 -16.43
N ALA A 175 -1.31 1.18 -16.02
CA ALA A 175 -2.25 1.39 -14.93
C ALA A 175 -3.70 1.13 -15.36
N LEU A 176 -4.45 0.45 -14.49
CA LEU A 176 -5.89 0.28 -14.64
C LEU A 176 -6.63 1.60 -14.35
N PRO A 177 -7.77 1.85 -15.02
CA PRO A 177 -8.62 3.01 -14.74
C PRO A 177 -9.06 3.02 -13.27
N GLY A 178 -8.98 4.18 -12.61
CA GLY A 178 -9.42 4.35 -11.22
C GLY A 178 -8.49 3.74 -10.15
N GLY A 179 -7.35 3.17 -10.54
CA GLY A 179 -6.43 2.46 -9.65
C GLY A 179 -5.30 3.28 -9.03
N ALA A 180 -5.38 4.61 -9.09
CA ALA A 180 -4.33 5.50 -8.59
C ALA A 180 -4.75 6.14 -7.27
N THR A 181 -4.03 5.82 -6.19
CA THR A 181 -4.20 6.48 -4.88
C THR A 181 -2.91 7.17 -4.47
N ARG A 182 -3.05 8.39 -3.92
CA ARG A 182 -1.93 9.21 -3.41
C ARG A 182 -2.14 9.39 -1.92
N ILE A 183 -1.16 8.95 -1.11
CA ILE A 183 -1.20 9.05 0.34
C ILE A 183 0.11 9.71 0.80
N SER A 184 0.02 10.91 1.36
CA SER A 184 1.17 11.62 1.95
C SER A 184 0.89 11.85 3.43
N PHE A 185 1.76 11.37 4.32
CA PHE A 185 1.66 11.62 5.76
C PHE A 185 2.62 12.73 6.18
N CYS A 186 2.11 13.96 6.31
CA CYS A 186 2.82 15.02 7.02
C CYS A 186 2.27 15.09 8.45
N ARG A 187 3.00 14.54 9.43
CA ARG A 187 2.55 14.52 10.83
C ARG A 187 3.03 15.76 11.57
N THR A 188 2.31 16.88 11.47
CA THR A 188 2.48 17.98 12.44
C THR A 188 1.49 17.82 13.60
N ARG A 189 2.03 17.62 14.81
CA ARG A 189 1.40 17.67 16.16
C ARG A 189 0.12 16.84 16.43
N LYS A 190 0.29 15.79 17.25
CA LYS A 190 -0.78 15.24 18.11
C LYS A 190 -1.26 16.33 19.08
N SER A 191 -2.51 16.79 18.96
CA SER A 191 -3.40 16.97 20.12
C SER A 191 -4.82 17.32 19.68
N ARG A 192 -5.77 16.64 20.35
CA ARG A 192 -7.23 16.86 20.33
C ARG A 192 -7.94 16.46 19.05
N LEU A 193 -8.45 15.24 19.06
CA LEU A 193 -9.89 14.96 18.97
C LEU A 193 -10.06 13.44 18.99
N PHE A 194 -10.13 12.87 20.19
CA PHE A 194 -10.79 11.59 20.36
C PHE A 194 -11.37 11.55 21.77
N THR A 195 -12.69 11.61 21.85
CA THR A 195 -13.47 11.10 22.99
C THR A 195 -14.57 10.24 22.35
N PRO A 196 -14.84 9.05 22.90
CA PRO A 196 -15.40 7.93 22.14
C PRO A 196 -16.93 7.90 22.22
N MET A 197 -17.58 7.33 21.20
CA MET A 197 -18.88 6.70 21.39
C MET A 197 -19.14 5.64 20.31
N ALA A 198 -19.48 4.44 20.77
CA ALA A 198 -20.16 3.39 20.03
C ALA A 198 -21.36 2.95 20.92
N PRO A 199 -22.32 2.14 20.45
CA PRO A 199 -22.80 1.87 19.08
C PRO A 199 -24.34 2.07 18.98
N THR A 200 -24.92 1.91 17.78
CA THR A 200 -26.12 1.07 17.46
C THR A 200 -26.73 1.53 16.12
N LEU A 201 -26.86 0.59 15.20
CA LEU A 201 -27.53 0.71 13.90
C LEU A 201 -29.04 0.99 14.06
N SER A 202 -29.61 1.86 13.22
CA SER A 202 -30.98 1.73 12.69
C SER A 202 -31.25 2.72 11.54
N VAL A 203 -31.41 2.15 10.34
CA VAL A 203 -32.48 2.41 9.36
C VAL A 203 -32.70 3.81 8.75
N TRP A 204 -32.69 3.78 7.42
CA TRP A 204 -33.41 4.60 6.44
C TRP A 204 -32.81 5.90 5.89
N SER A 205 -32.66 5.86 4.58
CA SER A 205 -32.20 6.87 3.63
C SER A 205 -33.08 8.12 3.59
N ARG A 206 -32.45 9.28 3.39
CA ARG A 206 -33.06 10.45 2.75
C ARG A 206 -32.08 11.14 1.78
N PRO A 207 -32.59 11.76 0.70
CA PRO A 207 -31.87 11.99 -0.54
C PRO A 207 -30.88 13.17 -0.47
N ARG A 208 -29.86 13.12 -1.33
CA ARG A 208 -28.84 14.18 -1.50
C ARG A 208 -29.49 15.54 -1.67
N ARG A 209 -29.06 16.53 -0.87
CA ARG A 209 -29.43 17.93 -1.08
C ARG A 209 -28.72 18.50 -2.32
N PRO A 210 -29.34 19.43 -3.06
CA PRO A 210 -28.76 20.03 -4.25
C PRO A 210 -27.67 21.05 -3.90
N THR A 211 -26.79 21.23 -4.88
CA THR A 211 -25.59 22.06 -4.98
C THR A 211 -25.69 23.50 -4.43
N THR A 212 -24.65 23.91 -3.70
CA THR A 212 -24.03 25.24 -3.85
C THR A 212 -22.57 25.19 -3.34
N PRO A 213 -21.62 25.87 -4.01
CA PRO A 213 -20.18 25.67 -3.80
C PRO A 213 -19.64 26.54 -2.64
N SER A 214 -18.74 26.00 -1.82
CA SER A 214 -18.07 26.78 -0.76
C SER A 214 -16.85 27.52 -1.34
N THR A 215 -17.04 28.79 -1.71
CA THR A 215 -15.94 29.76 -1.91
C THR A 215 -15.58 30.43 -0.59
N SER A 216 -14.27 30.58 -0.36
CA SER A 216 -13.65 31.11 0.86
C SER A 216 -13.57 32.64 0.91
N SER A 217 -13.99 33.20 2.06
CA SER A 217 -13.58 34.49 2.70
C SER A 217 -14.02 35.84 2.06
N PRO A 218 -13.97 37.00 2.76
CA PRO A 218 -13.92 37.29 4.21
C PRO A 218 -15.02 38.29 4.67
N GLN A 219 -15.35 38.36 5.97
CA GLN A 219 -16.13 39.50 6.52
C GLN A 219 -15.44 40.17 7.72
N ARG A 220 -15.11 41.46 7.48
CA ARG A 220 -14.79 42.52 8.44
C ARG A 220 -15.92 42.69 9.48
N ARG A 221 -15.53 42.94 10.73
CA ARG A 221 -16.42 43.53 11.76
C ARG A 221 -16.22 45.05 11.79
N PHE A 222 -17.31 45.81 11.86
CA PHE A 222 -17.31 47.26 12.09
C PHE A 222 -17.95 47.61 13.44
N ARG A 223 -17.20 48.43 14.20
CA ARG A 223 -17.52 49.57 15.09
C ARG A 223 -18.78 49.61 15.97
N THR A 224 -18.56 50.08 17.23
CA THR A 224 -18.95 51.44 17.67
C THR A 224 -18.11 51.92 18.86
N ALA A 225 -18.00 53.24 19.02
CA ALA A 225 -17.09 54.01 19.89
C ALA A 225 -17.78 54.56 21.15
N ALA A 226 -17.00 54.98 22.16
CA ALA A 226 -17.25 56.18 22.98
C ALA A 226 -16.03 56.52 23.88
N CYS A 227 -15.71 57.83 23.90
CA CYS A 227 -14.75 58.62 24.70
C CYS A 227 -13.26 58.26 24.68
#